data_AF-W0JHX9-F1
#
_entry.id   AF-W0JHX9-F1
#
_cell.length_a   1.000
_cell.length_b   1.000
_cell.length_c   1.000
_cell.angle_alpha   90.00
_cell.angle_beta   90.00
_cell.angle_gamma   90.00
#
_symmetry.space_group_name_H-M   'P 1'
#
loop_
_entity.id
_entity.type
_entity.pdbx_description
1 polymer ?
#
loop_
_entity_poly.entity_id
_entity_poly.type
_entity_poly.pdbx_seq_one_letter_code
_entity_poly.pdbx_strand_id
1 'polypeptide(L)' 'MSTEGNDQIDSTKMTMGIAIGPPIGFVLGVAMDNIGMGLTIGMVLGLALGIAWSQT' A
#
# COMPACT_ATOMS: atom_id res chain seq x y z
N MET A 1 17.59 -24.80 9.48
CA MET A 1 16.49 -25.55 8.83
C MET A 1 15.20 -24.88 9.28
N SER A 2 14.53 -24.03 8.50
CA SER A 2 14.49 -23.87 7.04
C SER A 2 14.03 -22.46 6.66
N THR A 3 14.48 -22.01 5.48
CA THR A 3 13.79 -21.06 4.57
C THR A 3 13.82 -19.60 5.05
N GLU A 4 14.79 -18.75 4.68
CA GLU A 4 15.07 -18.24 3.31
C GLU A 4 13.78 -17.98 2.52
N GLY A 5 13.19 -16.80 2.74
CA GLY A 5 12.01 -16.36 2.01
C GLY A 5 11.50 -15.01 2.47
N ASN A 6 12.21 -13.96 2.07
CA ASN A 6 11.68 -12.73 1.46
C ASN A 6 12.56 -11.55 1.88
N ASP A 7 13.11 -10.92 0.86
CA ASP A 7 14.07 -9.84 0.91
C ASP A 7 13.86 -8.90 2.09
N GLN A 8 14.92 -8.80 2.91
CA GLN A 8 15.17 -7.68 3.78
C GLN A 8 15.38 -6.46 2.87
N ILE A 9 14.30 -5.96 2.27
CA ILE A 9 14.35 -4.64 1.71
C ILE A 9 14.38 -3.73 2.94
N ASP A 10 15.36 -2.84 3.03
CA ASP A 10 15.34 -1.65 3.89
C ASP A 10 14.15 -0.69 3.55
N SER A 11 13.11 -1.21 2.90
CA SER A 11 11.86 -0.62 2.42
C SER A 11 10.64 -1.11 3.20
N THR A 12 10.74 -1.72 4.38
CA THR A 12 9.57 -2.10 5.21
C THR A 12 8.53 -0.97 5.25
N LYS A 13 8.98 0.27 5.34
CA LYS A 13 8.17 1.50 5.35
C LYS A 13 7.43 1.73 4.02
N MET A 14 8.11 1.57 2.88
CA MET A 14 7.53 1.71 1.54
C MET A 14 6.63 0.52 1.17
N THR A 15 7.08 -0.71 1.47
CA THR A 15 6.32 -1.95 1.29
C THR A 15 5.02 -1.93 2.09
N MET A 16 5.05 -1.36 3.31
CA MET A 16 3.86 -1.23 4.15
C MET A 16 2.87 -0.21 3.57
N GLY A 17 3.34 0.90 2.99
CA GLY A 17 2.48 1.82 2.23
C GLY A 17 1.78 1.15 1.04
N ILE A 18 2.52 0.39 0.24
CA ILE A 18 1.98 -0.37 -0.90
C ILE A 18 1.06 -1.53 -0.46
N ALA A 19 1.32 -2.16 0.68
CA ALA A 19 0.48 -3.23 1.20
C ALA A 19 -0.89 -2.72 1.71
N ILE A 20 -0.92 -1.50 2.27
CA ILE A 20 -2.12 -0.94 2.90
C ILE A 20 -2.96 -0.10 1.92
N GLY A 21 -2.35 0.51 0.90
CA GLY A 21 -3.05 1.37 -0.07
C GLY A 21 -4.19 0.67 -0.85
N PRO A 22 -3.94 -0.46 -1.54
CA PRO A 22 -4.95 -1.17 -2.32
C PRO A 22 -6.18 -1.64 -1.53
N PRO A 23 -6.06 -2.26 -0.34
CA PRO A 23 -7.25 -2.66 0.43
C PRO A 23 -8.06 -1.46 0.92
N ILE A 24 -7.43 -0.34 1.31
CA ILE A 24 -8.16 0.89 1.66
C ILE A 24 -8.89 1.44 0.44
N GLY A 25 -8.21 1.54 -0.70
CA GLY A 25 -8.81 2.01 -1.95
C GLY A 25 -9.97 1.14 -2.43
N PHE A 26 -9.85 -0.17 -2.25
CA PHE A 26 -10.92 -1.12 -2.57
C PHE A 26 -12.16 -0.88 -1.70
N VAL A 27 -12.00 -0.76 -0.38
CA VAL A 27 -13.12 -0.48 0.54
C VAL A 27 -13.76 0.87 0.24
N LEU A 28 -12.97 1.91 -0.02
CA LEU A 28 -13.48 3.23 -0.44
C LEU A 28 -14.25 3.14 -1.77
N GLY A 29 -13.72 2.39 -2.73
CA GLY A 29 -14.31 2.22 -4.04
C GLY A 29 -15.64 1.46 -3.98
N VAL A 30 -15.73 0.44 -3.14
CA VAL A 30 -16.99 -0.27 -2.85
C VAL A 30 -17.99 0.66 -2.16
N ALA A 31 -17.55 1.47 -1.19
CA ALA A 31 -18.42 2.43 -0.49
C ALA A 31 -18.96 3.54 -1.41
N MET A 32 -18.19 3.93 -2.43
CA MET A 32 -18.57 4.94 -3.42
C MET A 32 -19.30 4.34 -4.65
N ASP A 33 -19.55 3.03 -4.68
CA ASP A 33 -20.03 2.29 -5.86
C ASP A 33 -19.16 2.55 -7.13
N ASN A 34 -17.89 2.92 -6.90
CA ASN A 34 -16.93 3.29 -7.93
C ASN A 34 -15.53 2.77 -7.57
N ILE A 35 -15.32 1.48 -7.88
CA ILE A 35 -14.08 0.78 -7.58
C ILE A 35 -12.88 1.44 -8.29
N GLY A 36 -13.07 1.95 -9.51
CA GLY A 36 -11.99 2.60 -10.28
C GLY A 36 -11.42 3.83 -9.56
N MET A 37 -12.30 4.72 -9.07
CA MET A 37 -11.85 5.89 -8.31
C MET A 37 -11.28 5.49 -6.94
N GLY A 38 -11.89 4.56 -6.22
CA GLY A 38 -11.39 4.09 -4.93
C GLY A 38 -9.98 3.51 -5.02
N LEU A 39 -9.73 2.62 -5.99
CA LEU A 39 -8.41 2.02 -6.20
C LEU A 39 -7.34 3.06 -6.54
N THR A 40 -7.70 4.05 -7.36
CA THR A 40 -6.79 5.16 -7.72
C THR A 40 -6.41 5.97 -6.48
N ILE A 41 -7.40 6.32 -5.65
CA ILE A 41 -7.18 7.05 -4.40
C ILE A 41 -6.32 6.22 -3.44
N GLY A 42 -6.65 4.95 -3.23
CA GLY A 42 -5.90 4.06 -2.33
C GLY A 42 -4.47 3.81 -2.78
N MET A 43 -4.22 3.67 -4.08
CA MET A 43 -2.87 3.57 -4.65
C MET A 43 -2.05 4.82 -4.37
N VAL A 44 -2.60 6.00 -4.67
CA VAL A 44 -1.92 7.28 -4.43
C VAL A 44 -1.65 7.48 -2.94
N LEU A 45 -2.61 7.14 -2.07
CA LEU A 45 -2.44 7.22 -0.62
C LEU A 45 -1.37 6.25 -0.11
N GLY A 46 -1.39 5.00 -0.55
CA GLY A 46 -0.42 3.98 -0.14
C GLY A 46 1.00 4.35 -0.57
N LEU A 47 1.16 4.85 -1.79
CA LEU A 47 2.43 5.38 -2.27
C LEU A 47 2.86 6.61 -1.47
N ALA A 48 1.96 7.57 -1.23
CA ALA A 48 2.24 8.78 -0.46
C ALA A 48 2.67 8.48 0.98
N LEU A 49 2.03 7.51 1.63
CA LEU A 49 2.42 7.04 2.97
C LEU A 49 3.75 6.28 2.93
N GLY A 50 3.96 5.43 1.93
CA GLY A 50 5.21 4.69 1.74
C GLY A 50 6.41 5.63 1.57
N ILE A 51 6.28 6.66 0.72
CA ILE A 51 7.35 7.67 0.53
C ILE A 51 7.51 8.57 1.76
N ALA A 52 6.41 9.00 2.41
CA ALA A 52 6.49 9.86 3.58
C ALA A 52 7.20 9.14 4.74
N TRP A 53 6.91 7.85 4.92
CA TRP A 53 7.53 7.06 5.97
C TRP A 53 8.96 6.65 5.64
N SER A 54 9.27 6.43 4.36
CA SER A 54 10.63 6.17 3.87
C SER A 54 11.54 7.40 3.97
N GLN A 55 10.96 8.60 3.98
CA GLN A 55 11.70 9.86 4.08
C GLN A 55 12.00 10.27 5.54
N THR A 56 11.40 9.61 6.54
CA THR A 56 11.64 9.85 7.98
C THR A 56 12.52 8.80 8.63
#